data_AF-A0A9D6GAZ0-F1
#
_entry.id   AF-A0A9D6GAZ0-F1
#
_cell.length_a   1.000
_cell.length_b   1.000
_cell.length_c   1.000
_cell.angle_alpha   90.00
_cell.angle_beta   90.00
_cell.angle_gamma   90.00
#
_symmetry.space_group_name_H-M   'P 1'
#
loop_
_entity.id
_entity.type
_entity.pdbx_description
1 polymer ?
#
loop_
_entity_poly.entity_id
_entity_poly.type
_entity_poly.pdbx_seq_one_letter_code
_entity_poly.pdbx_strand_id
1 'polypeptide(L)' 'GKSFAILWLGFALIAAGAMAISWAAVSLLSVGLVEPQTVIFQYLLTIGLFPAVAWLFVHWQRAFLRQV' A
#
# COMPACT_ATOMS: atom_id res chain seq x y z
N GLY A 1 9.25 2.35 15.56
CA GLY A 1 10.12 2.81 14.45
C GLY A 1 10.58 1.66 13.59
N LYS A 2 11.69 0.98 13.96
CA LYS A 2 12.33 -0.09 13.16
C LYS A 2 11.40 -1.22 12.71
N SER A 3 10.60 -1.80 13.63
CA SER A 3 9.70 -2.92 13.28
C SER A 3 8.63 -2.51 12.25
N PHE A 4 8.13 -1.27 12.34
CA PHE A 4 7.16 -0.73 11.38
C PHE A 4 7.77 -0.54 9.99
N ALA A 5 8.98 0.01 9.91
CA ALA A 5 9.66 0.22 8.62
C ALA A 5 9.92 -1.11 7.88
N ILE A 6 10.31 -2.17 8.61
CA ILE A 6 10.52 -3.51 8.03
C ILE A 6 9.20 -4.10 7.52
N LEU A 7 8.13 -4.01 8.31
CA LEU A 7 6.80 -4.47 7.91
C LEU A 7 6.29 -3.72 6.67
N TRP A 8 6.46 -2.40 6.65
CA TRP A 8 6.05 -1.54 5.54
C TRP A 8 6.82 -1.83 4.26
N LEU A 9 8.14 -2.06 4.33
CA LEU A 9 8.93 -2.47 3.18
C LEU A 9 8.50 -3.84 2.64
N GLY A 10 8.22 -4.80 3.52
CA GLY A 10 7.68 -6.11 3.12
C GLY A 10 6.32 -5.97 2.42
N PHE A 11 5.42 -5.16 2.97
CA PHE A 11 4.14 -4.84 2.34
C PHE A 11 4.32 -4.18 0.97
N ALA A 12 5.19 -3.17 0.86
CA ALA A 12 5.44 -2.45 -0.39
C ALA A 12 5.94 -3.40 -1.48
N LEU A 13 6.86 -4.31 -1.14
CA LEU A 13 7.40 -5.30 -2.08
C LEU A 13 6.31 -6.26 -2.58
N ILE A 14 5.49 -6.80 -1.68
CA ILE A 14 4.39 -7.71 -2.04
C ILE A 14 3.34 -6.98 -2.88
N ALA A 15 2.98 -5.75 -2.49
CA ALA A 15 2.01 -4.92 -3.19
C ALA A 15 2.47 -4.60 -4.62
N ALA A 16 3.77 -4.31 -4.82
CA ALA A 16 4.33 -4.08 -6.15
C ALA A 16 4.12 -5.31 -7.07
N GLY A 17 4.44 -6.51 -6.57
CA GLY A 17 4.23 -7.75 -7.31
C GLY A 17 2.76 -8.01 -7.64
N ALA A 18 1.88 -7.86 -6.64
CA ALA A 18 0.44 -8.04 -6.83
C ALA A 18 -0.15 -7.07 -7.86
N MET A 19 0.30 -5.80 -7.84
CA MET A 19 -0.15 -4.78 -8.80
C MET A 19 0.37 -5.01 -10.20
N ALA A 20 1.63 -5.44 -10.35
CA ALA A 20 2.19 -5.82 -11.65
C ALA A 20 1.43 -7.00 -12.28
N ILE A 21 1.13 -8.03 -11.49
CA ILE A 21 0.33 -9.19 -11.94
C ILE A 21 -1.09 -8.75 -12.31
N SER A 22 -1.71 -7.93 -11.47
CA SER A 22 -3.08 -7.41 -11.73
C SER A 22 -3.13 -6.57 -13.00
N TRP A 23 -2.15 -5.68 -13.21
CA TRP A 23 -2.03 -4.86 -14.42
C TRP A 23 -1.86 -5.72 -15.68
N ALA A 24 -1.00 -6.75 -15.61
CA ALA A 24 -0.80 -7.67 -16.71
C ALA A 24 -2.09 -8.45 -17.03
N ALA A 25 -2.78 -8.95 -16.01
CA ALA A 25 -4.05 -9.65 -16.17
C ALA A 25 -5.14 -8.76 -16.80
N VAL A 26 -5.30 -7.53 -16.32
CA VAL A 26 -6.29 -6.59 -16.87
C VAL A 26 -5.94 -6.18 -18.30
N SER A 27 -4.65 -5.95 -18.60
CA SER A 27 -4.21 -5.62 -19.96
C SER A 27 -4.46 -6.75 -20.95
N LEU A 28 -4.23 -8.00 -20.51
CA LEU A 28 -4.51 -9.19 -21.32
C LEU A 28 -6.02 -9.37 -21.56
N LEU A 29 -6.84 -9.20 -20.52
CA LEU A 29 -8.30 -9.31 -20.60
C LEU A 29 -8.93 -8.22 -21.48
N SER A 30 -8.36 -7.01 -21.45
CA SER A 30 -8.88 -5.87 -22.20
C SER A 30 -8.44 -5.85 -23.67
N VAL A 31 -7.61 -6.83 -24.10
CA VAL A 31 -6.96 -6.87 -25.42
C VAL A 31 -6.28 -5.52 -25.74
N GLY A 32 -5.72 -4.89 -24.71
CA GLY A 32 -5.21 -3.52 -24.79
C GLY A 32 -4.31 -3.22 -23.61
N LEU A 33 -3.24 -2.46 -23.87
CA LEU A 33 -2.31 -2.04 -22.83
C LEU A 33 -2.99 -0.99 -21.95
N VAL A 34 -3.28 -1.35 -20.70
CA VAL A 34 -3.76 -0.39 -19.71
C VAL A 34 -2.65 0.59 -19.42
N GLU A 35 -2.99 1.88 -19.37
CA GLU A 35 -2.02 2.95 -19.17
C GLU A 35 -1.21 2.75 -17.87
N PRO A 36 0.13 2.57 -17.96
CA PRO A 36 0.96 2.23 -16.81
C PRO A 36 0.95 3.29 -15.72
N GLN A 37 0.71 4.56 -16.08
CA GLN A 37 0.66 5.68 -15.15
C GLN A 37 -0.39 5.45 -14.07
N THR A 38 -1.58 4.93 -14.42
CA THR A 38 -2.66 4.66 -13.48
C THR A 38 -2.24 3.70 -12.37
N VAL A 39 -1.54 2.62 -12.74
CA VAL A 39 -1.10 1.60 -11.78
C VAL A 39 0.03 2.12 -10.90
N ILE A 40 0.93 2.94 -11.45
CA ILE A 40 2.00 3.59 -10.70
C ILE A 40 1.41 4.55 -9.66
N PHE A 41 0.45 5.40 -10.04
CA PHE A 41 -0.21 6.32 -9.10
C PHE A 41 -0.95 5.57 -7.99
N GLN A 42 -1.68 4.52 -8.34
CA GLN A 42 -2.37 3.68 -7.36
C GLN A 42 -1.38 3.01 -6.40
N TYR A 43 -0.22 2.56 -6.89
CA TYR A 43 0.82 1.95 -6.06
C TYR A 43 1.42 2.98 -5.09
N LEU A 44 1.77 4.18 -5.59
CA LEU A 44 2.30 5.27 -4.78
C LEU A 44 1.31 5.70 -3.68
N LEU A 45 0.02 5.81 -4.02
CA LEU A 45 -1.02 6.09 -3.04
C LEU A 45 -1.15 4.98 -2.01
N THR A 46 -1.07 3.72 -2.43
CA THR A 46 -1.17 2.56 -1.52
C THR A 46 -0.03 2.55 -0.50
N ILE A 47 1.22 2.69 -0.96
CA ILE A 47 2.38 2.68 -0.06
C ILE A 47 2.50 3.95 0.77
N GLY A 48 1.97 5.08 0.29
CA GLY A 48 2.00 6.38 0.98
C GLY A 48 0.88 6.56 2.00
N LEU A 49 -0.35 6.10 1.71
CA LEU A 49 -1.46 6.17 2.66
C LEU A 49 -1.31 5.15 3.79
N PHE A 50 -0.79 3.96 3.52
CA PHE A 50 -0.64 2.91 4.53
C PHE A 50 0.08 3.40 5.81
N PRO A 51 1.25 4.07 5.73
CA PRO A 51 1.91 4.61 6.92
C PRO A 51 1.17 5.78 7.57
N ALA A 52 0.45 6.61 6.80
CA ALA A 52 -0.38 7.68 7.36
C ALA A 52 -1.53 7.11 8.21
N VAL A 53 -2.21 6.08 7.71
CA VAL A 53 -3.27 5.38 8.43
C VAL A 53 -2.70 4.63 9.63
N ALA A 54 -1.58 3.91 9.48
CA ALA A 54 -0.93 3.23 10.59
C ALA A 54 -0.49 4.21 11.69
N TRP A 55 0.03 5.37 11.33
CA TRP A 55 0.35 6.44 12.28
C TRP A 55 -0.90 6.91 13.02
N LEU A 56 -2.01 7.17 12.31
CA LEU A 56 -3.29 7.56 12.93
C LEU A 56 -3.77 6.52 13.95
N PHE A 57 -3.76 5.23 13.59
CA PHE A 57 -4.15 4.15 14.50
C PHE A 57 -3.27 4.06 15.75
N VAL A 58 -1.95 4.24 15.60
CA VAL A 58 -1.02 4.24 16.74
C VAL A 58 -1.28 5.43 17.68
N HIS A 59 -1.63 6.59 17.14
CA HIS A 59 -1.98 7.76 17.96
C HIS A 59 -3.32 7.56 18.66
N TRP A 60 -4.29 6.99 17.95
CA TRP A 60 -5.60 6.63 18.51
C TRP A 60 -5.47 5.61 19.64
N GLN A 61 -4.72 4.54 19.43
CA GLN A 61 -4.45 3.52 20.46
C GLN A 61 -3.82 4.13 21.70
N ARG A 62 -2.85 5.03 21.56
CA ARG A 62 -2.24 5.71 22.72
C ARG A 62 -3.20 6.65 23.43
N ALA A 63 -4.12 7.30 22.72
CA ALA A 63 -5.12 8.18 23.33
C ALA A 63 -6.14 7.38 24.16
N PHE A 64 -6.61 6.24 23.64
CA PHE A 64 -7.60 5.40 24.32
C PHE A 64 -7.00 4.48 25.39
N LEU A 65 -5.83 3.86 25.16
CA LEU A 65 -5.20 2.94 26.14
C LEU A 65 -4.56 3.66 27.32
N ARG A 66 -4.30 4.98 27.23
CA ARG A 66 -3.86 5.78 28.39
C ARG A 66 -5.00 6.14 29.34
N GLN A 67 -6.24 5.80 29.01
CA GLN A 67 -7.42 6.11 29.82
C GLN A 67 -7.92 4.92 30.66
N VAL A 68 -7.18 3.80 30.69
CA VAL A 68 -7.49 2.63 31.54
C VAL A 68 -6.40 2.40 32.58
#